data_AF-A0AA35WIR1-F1
#
_entry.id   AF-A0AA35WIR1-F1
#
_cell.length_a   1.000
_cell.length_b   1.000
_cell.length_c   1.000
_cell.angle_alpha   90.00
_cell.angle_beta   90.00
_cell.angle_gamma   90.00
#
_symmetry.space_group_name_H-M   'P 1'
#
loop_
_entity.id
_entity.type
_entity.pdbx_description
1 polymer ?
#
loop_
_entity_poly.entity_id
_entity_poly.type
_entity_poly.pdbx_seq_one_letter_code
_entity_poly.pdbx_strand_id
1 'polypeptide(L)'
;MTKARRKHSPAFKAKMALEAVKGEETVAQLAARYQVHASQIQTWKKALTAGAAGVFSNGQEQKASSDAALIARLYQEIGQLKVERDFLSEMSGP
;
A
#
# COMPACT_ATOMS: atom_id res chain seq x y z
N MET A 1 28.32 -13.75 3.67
CA MET A 1 27.30 -13.40 4.69
C MET A 1 26.46 -12.23 4.19
N THR A 2 25.18 -12.43 3.88
CA THR A 2 24.28 -11.38 3.39
C THR A 2 23.89 -10.45 4.53
N LYS A 3 24.47 -9.23 4.54
CA LYS A 3 24.14 -8.17 5.49
C LYS A 3 22.63 -7.88 5.41
N ALA A 4 21.91 -8.08 6.52
CA ALA A 4 20.48 -7.85 6.59
C ALA A 4 20.16 -6.40 6.16
N ARG A 5 19.23 -6.27 5.21
CA ARG A 5 18.84 -4.96 4.65
C ARG A 5 18.17 -4.14 5.76
N ARG A 6 18.77 -3.01 6.15
CA ARG A 6 18.17 -2.08 7.12
C ARG A 6 16.79 -1.66 6.59
N LYS A 7 15.74 -1.96 7.36
CA LYS A 7 14.37 -1.53 7.06
C LYS A 7 14.18 -0.13 7.62
N HIS A 8 13.83 0.82 6.76
CA HIS A 8 13.50 2.20 7.15
C HIS A 8 12.00 2.35 7.38
N SER A 9 11.61 3.16 8.37
CA SER A 9 10.20 3.45 8.66
C SER A 9 9.57 4.25 7.49
N PRO A 10 8.24 4.13 7.27
CA PRO A 10 7.55 4.90 6.23
C PRO A 10 7.76 6.42 6.37
N ALA A 11 7.67 6.94 7.60
CA ALA A 11 7.91 8.35 7.91
C ALA A 11 9.33 8.80 7.51
N PHE A 12 10.34 7.97 7.77
CA PHE A 12 11.71 8.29 7.38
C PHE A 12 11.89 8.33 5.86
N LYS A 13 11.30 7.37 5.13
CA LYS A 13 11.34 7.37 3.66
C LYS A 13 10.67 8.60 3.07
N ALA A 14 9.51 9.00 3.62
CA ALA A 14 8.80 10.20 3.20
C ALA A 14 9.62 11.47 3.44
N LYS A 15 10.24 11.60 4.62
CA LYS A 15 11.13 12.73 4.95
C LYS A 15 12.31 12.83 3.97
N MET A 16 12.99 11.72 3.71
CA MET A 16 14.12 11.69 2.76
C MET A 16 13.70 11.98 1.32
N ALA A 17 12.53 11.49 0.90
CA ALA A 17 11.98 11.80 -0.41
C ALA A 17 11.65 13.29 -0.54
N LEU A 18 11.03 13.89 0.48
CA LEU A 18 10.71 15.32 0.49
C LEU A 18 11.98 16.17 0.43
N GLU A 19 12.98 15.86 1.24
CA GLU A 19 14.26 16.59 1.24
C GLU A 19 14.94 16.50 -0.13
N ALA A 20 14.93 15.33 -0.75
CA ALA A 20 15.47 15.11 -2.10
C ALA A 20 14.65 15.78 -3.22
N VAL A 21 13.37 16.10 -2.97
CA VAL A 21 12.52 16.88 -3.89
C VAL A 21 12.76 18.38 -3.72
N LYS A 22 12.87 18.86 -2.47
CA LYS A 22 13.20 20.27 -2.17
C LYS A 22 14.51 20.70 -2.79
N GLY A 23 15.52 19.83 -2.80
CA GLY A 23 16.80 20.08 -3.45
C GLY A 23 17.74 21.01 -2.69
N GLU A 24 17.46 21.31 -1.43
CA GLU A 24 18.36 22.07 -0.53
C GLU A 24 19.67 21.31 -0.28
N GLU A 25 19.58 19.99 -0.11
CA GLU A 25 20.73 19.07 -0.05
C GLU A 25 20.71 18.13 -1.27
N THR A 26 21.88 17.88 -1.85
CA THR A 26 22.01 16.88 -2.92
C THR A 26 21.78 15.47 -2.36
N VAL A 27 21.37 14.55 -3.23
CA VAL A 27 21.19 13.14 -2.84
C VAL A 27 22.47 12.52 -2.26
N ALA A 28 23.64 12.97 -2.71
CA ALA A 28 24.93 12.52 -2.19
C ALA A 28 25.18 13.03 -0.75
N GLN A 29 24.82 14.28 -0.46
CA GLN A 29 24.91 14.85 0.89
C GLN A 29 23.91 14.17 1.85
N LEU A 30 22.67 13.96 1.41
CA LEU A 30 21.66 13.22 2.18
C LEU A 30 22.10 11.78 2.45
N ALA A 31 22.70 11.12 1.45
CA ALA A 31 23.23 9.78 1.60
C ALA A 31 24.33 9.71 2.67
N ALA A 32 25.26 10.66 2.66
CA ALA A 32 26.33 10.75 3.63
C ALA A 32 25.80 11.07 5.04
N ARG A 33 24.93 12.07 5.16
CA ARG A 33 24.38 12.56 6.43
C ARG A 33 23.54 11.51 7.16
N TYR A 34 22.68 10.82 6.43
CA TYR A 34 21.76 9.83 7.00
C TYR A 34 22.27 8.38 6.89
N GLN A 35 23.48 8.18 6.37
CA GLN A 35 24.07 6.85 6.10
C GLN A 35 23.15 5.94 5.29
N VAL A 36 22.47 6.52 4.29
CA VAL A 36 21.57 5.82 3.38
C VAL A 36 22.21 5.79 2.00
N HIS A 37 22.06 4.68 1.28
CA HIS A 37 22.59 4.62 -0.08
C HIS A 37 21.81 5.54 -1.02
N ALA A 38 22.51 6.31 -1.86
CA ALA A 38 21.91 7.29 -2.79
C ALA A 38 20.79 6.70 -3.67
N SER A 39 20.94 5.44 -4.10
CA SER A 39 19.90 4.76 -4.88
C SER A 39 18.58 4.56 -4.12
N GLN A 40 18.61 4.41 -2.79
CA GLN A 40 17.39 4.28 -1.98
C GLN A 40 16.65 5.61 -1.90
N ILE A 41 17.38 6.71 -1.73
CA ILE A 41 16.81 8.06 -1.73
C ILE A 41 16.17 8.37 -3.09
N GLN A 42 16.83 8.01 -4.20
CA GLN A 42 16.25 8.15 -5.55
C GLN A 42 14.96 7.34 -5.71
N THR A 43 14.94 6.10 -5.22
CA THR A 43 13.73 5.27 -5.24
C THR A 43 12.59 5.90 -4.44
N TRP A 44 12.88 6.43 -3.25
CA TRP A 44 11.85 7.08 -2.43
C TRP A 44 11.37 8.40 -3.03
N LYS A 45 12.28 9.19 -3.61
CA LYS A 45 11.93 10.39 -4.39
C LYS A 45 10.96 10.05 -5.52
N LYS A 46 11.29 9.05 -6.34
CA LYS A 46 10.39 8.58 -7.42
C LYS A 46 9.04 8.11 -6.90
N ALA A 47 9.03 7.32 -5.83
CA ALA A 47 7.80 6.83 -5.22
C ALA A 47 6.92 7.98 -4.71
N LEU A 48 7.51 8.99 -4.07
CA LEU A 48 6.80 10.17 -3.61
C LEU A 48 6.23 10.97 -4.79
N THR A 49 7.03 11.27 -5.81
CA THR A 49 6.56 12.03 -6.97
C THR A 49 5.45 11.32 -7.74
N ALA A 50 5.55 9.99 -7.90
CA ALA A 50 4.50 9.20 -8.55
C ALA A 50 3.22 9.10 -7.69
N GLY A 51 3.36 9.00 -6.37
CA GLY A 51 2.24 8.89 -5.44
C GLY A 51 1.62 10.23 -5.01
N ALA A 52 2.30 11.36 -5.23
CA ALA A 52 1.90 12.67 -4.71
C ALA A 52 0.52 13.11 -5.21
N ALA A 53 0.21 12.89 -6.49
CA ALA A 53 -1.10 13.20 -7.05
C ALA A 53 -2.23 12.41 -6.35
N GLY A 54 -1.94 11.19 -5.89
CA GLY A 54 -2.88 10.34 -5.16
C GLY A 54 -3.21 10.83 -3.75
N VAL A 55 -2.39 11.71 -3.17
CA VAL A 55 -2.68 12.32 -1.86
C VAL A 55 -3.79 13.38 -1.99
N PHE A 56 -3.88 14.02 -3.14
CA PHE A 56 -4.91 15.03 -3.42
C PHE A 56 -6.13 14.44 -4.14
N SER A 57 -6.06 13.19 -4.60
CA SER A 57 -7.23 12.51 -5.13
C SER A 57 -8.03 11.88 -3.99
N ASN A 58 -9.35 11.94 -4.08
CA ASN A 58 -10.26 11.24 -3.15
C ASN A 58 -10.25 9.71 -3.37
N GLY A 59 -9.20 9.19 -4.02
CA GLY A 59 -9.08 7.82 -4.49
C GLY A 59 -9.06 6.80 -3.37
N GLN A 60 -8.57 7.15 -2.17
CA GLN A 60 -8.62 6.29 -0.99
C GLN A 60 -10.06 6.06 -0.52
N GLU A 61 -10.88 7.11 -0.47
CA GLU A 61 -12.30 7.03 -0.12
C GLU A 61 -13.11 6.25 -1.16
N GLN A 62 -12.83 6.51 -2.44
CA GLN A 62 -13.49 5.82 -3.56
C GLN A 62 -13.13 4.33 -3.59
N LYS A 63 -11.88 3.96 -3.30
CA LYS A 63 -11.46 2.56 -3.16
C LYS A 63 -12.14 1.89 -1.96
N ALA A 64 -12.14 2.54 -0.80
CA ALA A 64 -12.80 2.01 0.39
C ALA A 64 -14.29 1.77 0.17
N SER A 65 -14.97 2.70 -0.53
CA SER A 65 -16.39 2.54 -0.88
C SER A 65 -16.61 1.40 -1.89
N SER A 66 -15.74 1.26 -2.90
CA SER A 66 -15.82 0.17 -3.87
C SER A 66 -15.56 -1.19 -3.20
N ASP A 67 -14.58 -1.25 -2.30
CA ASP A 67 -14.23 -2.46 -1.56
C ASP A 67 -15.38 -2.86 -0.63
N ALA A 68 -16.02 -1.90 0.05
CA ALA A 68 -17.20 -2.14 0.87
C ALA A 68 -18.37 -2.72 0.06
N ALA A 69 -18.62 -2.19 -1.14
CA ALA A 69 -19.66 -2.70 -2.04
C ALA A 69 -19.36 -4.14 -2.51
N LEU A 70 -18.10 -4.44 -2.83
CA LEU A 70 -17.67 -5.78 -3.20
C LEU A 70 -17.82 -6.76 -2.03
N ILE A 71 -17.41 -6.35 -0.83
CA ILE A 71 -17.53 -7.15 0.40
C ILE A 71 -19.00 -7.49 0.67
N ALA A 72 -19.91 -6.51 0.57
CA ALA A 72 -21.34 -6.73 0.76
C ALA A 72 -21.90 -7.76 -0.24
N ARG A 73 -21.52 -7.66 -1.52
CA ARG A 73 -21.91 -8.61 -2.55
C ARG A 73 -21.39 -10.02 -2.26
N LEU A 74 -20.12 -10.15 -1.87
CA LEU A 74 -19.53 -11.44 -1.53
C LEU A 74 -20.21 -12.09 -0.32
N TYR A 75 -20.55 -11.31 0.71
CA TYR A 75 -21.30 -11.83 1.85
C TYR A 75 -22.70 -12.30 1.47
N GLN A 76 -23.39 -11.58 0.58
CA GLN A 76 -24.69 -12.00 0.07
C GLN A 76 -24.60 -13.33 -0.68
N GLU A 77 -23.60 -13.47 -1.57
CA GLU A 77 -23.39 -14.67 -2.37
C GLU A 77 -23.02 -15.88 -1.50
N ILE A 78 -22.16 -15.68 -0.48
CA ILE A 78 -21.87 -16.71 0.53
C ILE A 78 -23.15 -17.13 1.28
N GLY A 79 -24.00 -16.17 1.64
CA GLY A 79 -25.28 -16.45 2.30
C GLY A 79 -26.21 -17.28 1.43
N GLN A 80 -26.36 -16.91 0.16
CA GLN A 80 -27.15 -17.65 -0.84
C GLN A 80 -26.61 -19.08 -1.01
N LEU A 81 -25.32 -19.22 -1.26
CA LEU A 81 -24.67 -20.53 -1.41
C LEU A 81 -24.82 -21.39 -0.15
N LYS A 82 -24.78 -20.79 1.04
CA LYS A 82 -24.98 -21.52 2.30
C LYS A 82 -26.40 -22.08 2.39
N VAL A 83 -27.41 -21.27 2.08
CA VAL A 83 -28.83 -21.68 2.08
C VAL A 83 -29.09 -22.75 1.03
N GLU A 84 -28.58 -22.58 -0.20
CA GLU A 84 -28.70 -23.57 -1.27
C GLU A 84 -28.05 -24.90 -0.87
N ARG A 85 -26.85 -24.86 -0.28
CA ARG A 85 -26.16 -26.06 0.19
C ARG A 85 -26.90 -26.74 1.34
N ASP A 86 -27.40 -25.99 2.32
CA ASP A 86 -28.18 -26.53 3.44
C ASP A 86 -29.48 -27.18 2.91
N PHE A 87 -30.19 -26.51 2.01
CA PHE A 87 -31.39 -27.04 1.36
C PHE A 87 -31.12 -28.32 0.57
N LEU A 88 -30.08 -28.33 -0.27
CA LEU A 88 -29.68 -29.51 -1.03
C LEU A 88 -29.28 -30.66 -0.09
N SER A 89 -28.55 -30.38 0.98
CA SER A 89 -28.17 -31.39 1.97
C SER A 89 -29.38 -31.99 2.68
N GLU A 90 -30.41 -31.20 2.97
CA GLU A 90 -31.65 -31.66 3.58
C GLU A 90 -32.49 -32.49 2.60
N MET A 91 -32.56 -32.06 1.34
CA MET A 91 -33.29 -32.74 0.26
C MET A 91 -32.61 -34.03 -0.21
N SER A 92 -31.28 -34.10 -0.16
CA SER A 92 -30.52 -35.25 -0.68
C SER A 92 -30.47 -36.43 0.29
N GLY A 93 -30.83 -36.23 1.57
CA GLY A 93 -30.73 -37.26 2.61
C GLY A 93 -29.29 -37.74 2.87
N PRO A 94 -29.04 -38.57 3.91
CA PRO A 94 -27.75 -39.24 4.08
C PRO A 94 -27.43 -40.21 2.93
#